data_AF-A0A956JAL6-F1
#
_entry.id   AF-A0A956JAL6-F1
#
_cell.length_a   1.000
_cell.length_b   1.000
_cell.length_c   1.000
_cell.angle_alpha   90.00
_cell.angle_beta   90.00
_cell.angle_gamma   90.00
#
_symmetry.space_group_name_H-M   'P 1'
#
loop_
_entity.id
_entity.type
_entity.pdbx_description
1 polymer ?
#
loop_
_entity_poly.entity_id
_entity_poly.type
_entity_poly.pdbx_seq_one_letter_code
_entity_poly.pdbx_strand_id
1 'polypeptide(L)'
;MKTSTIATIAVTGLGLLLIGGRSHATPAPMGDGLQAVAPVRGLAAEAGLPLAWGDFLALVAWNESKGNPQARNDDDSEAEAAAEAYARNRERFAGCGHPESAYTFGSGGWFGMLPANALAQIGDAHRCLPPSSVFEPRVAIAMAVGFARGLMRWSRYQRIPTWLNLRAMWGWPTKGGDQAYLAKARPKFEQHARDVGLPVSWLDGTPPPLLSTASEVLARLRA
;
A
#
# COMPACT_ATOMS: atom_id res chain seq x y z
N MET A 1 48.05 -8.23 22.58
CA MET A 1 47.50 -6.89 22.28
C MET A 1 46.67 -6.98 21.00
N LYS A 2 45.54 -6.27 21.00
CA LYS A 2 44.35 -6.38 20.15
C LYS A 2 44.59 -6.54 18.63
N THR A 3 44.04 -7.60 18.05
CA THR A 3 43.68 -7.72 16.64
C THR A 3 42.29 -7.12 16.43
N SER A 4 42.18 -6.01 15.69
CA SER A 4 40.90 -5.48 15.22
C SER A 4 40.69 -5.86 13.77
N THR A 5 39.75 -6.78 13.53
CA THR A 5 39.20 -7.10 12.22
C THR A 5 38.13 -6.07 11.88
N ILE A 6 38.37 -5.23 10.87
CA ILE A 6 37.36 -4.35 10.29
C ILE A 6 36.61 -5.16 9.23
N ALA A 7 35.35 -5.47 9.50
CA ALA A 7 34.43 -6.05 8.54
C ALA A 7 33.90 -4.94 7.62
N THR A 8 34.37 -4.93 6.37
CA THR A 8 33.80 -4.14 5.28
C THR A 8 32.44 -4.75 4.91
N ILE A 9 31.34 -4.09 5.28
CA ILE A 9 30.01 -4.41 4.77
C ILE A 9 29.93 -3.86 3.35
N ALA A 10 29.94 -4.76 2.37
CA ALA A 10 29.61 -4.47 0.99
C ALA A 10 28.12 -4.10 0.92
N VAL A 11 27.83 -2.82 0.71
CA VAL A 11 26.50 -2.35 0.29
C VAL A 11 26.46 -2.53 -1.23
N THR A 12 26.06 -3.72 -1.67
CA THR A 12 25.80 -3.98 -3.08
C THR A 12 24.50 -3.28 -3.46
N GLY A 13 24.62 -2.33 -4.38
CA GLY A 13 23.53 -1.51 -4.86
C GLY A 13 22.40 -2.32 -5.48
N LEU A 14 21.17 -1.87 -5.22
CA LEU A 14 20.03 -2.21 -6.06
C LEU A 14 19.66 -0.97 -6.87
N GLY A 15 19.66 -1.18 -8.18
CA GLY A 15 19.60 -0.16 -9.21
C GLY A 15 18.31 0.65 -9.22
N LEU A 16 18.51 1.85 -9.72
CA LEU A 16 17.53 2.83 -10.16
C LEU A 16 17.03 2.45 -11.56
N LEU A 17 15.75 2.09 -11.72
CA LEU A 17 14.85 2.21 -12.91
C LEU A 17 13.59 1.38 -12.57
N LEU A 18 12.34 1.83 -12.71
CA LEU A 18 11.71 2.32 -13.93
C LEU A 18 10.66 3.42 -13.68
N ILE A 19 10.54 4.20 -14.74
CA ILE A 19 9.58 5.26 -15.03
C ILE A 19 8.18 4.65 -15.03
N GLY A 20 7.25 5.29 -14.31
CA GLY A 20 5.86 4.83 -14.25
C GLY A 20 5.19 4.82 -15.62
N GLY A 21 4.73 3.63 -16.02
CA GLY A 21 3.67 3.47 -17.01
C GLY A 21 2.40 4.09 -16.46
N ARG A 22 2.11 5.32 -16.89
CA ARG A 22 0.81 5.94 -16.66
C ARG A 22 -0.16 5.33 -17.66
N SER A 23 -1.14 4.55 -17.20
CA SER A 23 -2.39 4.47 -17.95
C SER A 23 -2.91 5.90 -18.13
N HIS A 24 -3.07 6.33 -19.38
CA HIS A 24 -3.71 7.60 -19.72
C HIS A 24 -5.21 7.50 -19.40
N ALA A 25 -5.56 7.48 -18.13
CA ALA A 25 -6.91 7.74 -17.69
C ALA A 25 -7.17 9.23 -17.88
N THR A 26 -8.12 9.55 -18.75
CA THR A 26 -8.68 10.89 -18.92
C THR A 26 -9.00 11.48 -17.54
N PRO A 27 -8.60 12.73 -17.21
CA PRO A 27 -8.93 13.33 -15.94
C PRO A 27 -10.46 13.34 -15.80
N ALA A 28 -10.94 12.63 -14.78
CA ALA A 28 -12.36 12.52 -14.52
C ALA A 28 -12.91 13.90 -14.13
N PRO A 29 -14.11 14.30 -14.59
CA PRO A 29 -14.76 15.52 -14.13
C PRO A 29 -14.80 15.59 -12.60
N MET A 30 -14.66 16.80 -12.05
CA MET A 30 -14.73 17.06 -10.61
C MET A 30 -16.04 16.48 -10.05
N GLY A 31 -15.95 15.38 -9.29
CA GLY A 31 -17.10 14.61 -8.78
C GLY A 31 -16.94 13.10 -8.91
N ASP A 32 -16.29 12.63 -9.98
CA ASP A 32 -16.13 11.20 -10.26
C ASP A 32 -15.23 10.49 -9.24
N GLY A 33 -14.17 11.17 -8.79
CA GLY A 33 -13.22 10.60 -7.83
C GLY A 33 -13.85 10.31 -6.47
N LEU A 34 -14.75 11.20 -6.00
CA LEU A 34 -15.47 11.01 -4.74
C LEU A 34 -16.39 9.77 -4.80
N GLN A 35 -17.12 9.60 -5.91
CA GLN A 35 -18.01 8.46 -6.11
C GLN A 35 -17.23 7.16 -6.27
N ALA A 36 -16.14 7.17 -7.05
CA ALA A 36 -15.33 6.00 -7.33
C ALA A 36 -14.71 5.37 -6.07
N VAL A 37 -14.43 6.18 -5.04
CA VAL A 37 -13.83 5.71 -3.78
C VAL A 37 -14.82 5.66 -2.61
N ALA A 38 -16.10 5.99 -2.83
CA ALA A 38 -17.14 5.86 -1.80
C ALA A 38 -17.22 4.43 -1.21
N PRO A 39 -17.11 3.34 -2.01
CA PRO A 39 -17.08 1.98 -1.45
C PRO A 39 -15.92 1.73 -0.49
N VAL A 40 -14.74 2.35 -0.73
CA VAL A 40 -13.57 2.23 0.14
C VAL A 40 -13.86 2.84 1.51
N ARG A 41 -14.45 4.04 1.53
CA ARG A 41 -14.87 4.70 2.78
C ARG A 41 -15.94 3.90 3.51
N GLY A 42 -16.93 3.38 2.77
CA GLY A 42 -18.01 2.55 3.32
C GLY A 42 -17.47 1.32 4.03
N LEU A 43 -16.59 0.55 3.39
CA LEU A 43 -15.98 -0.63 4.02
C LEU A 43 -15.03 -0.27 5.17
N ALA A 44 -14.31 0.85 5.09
CA ALA A 44 -13.50 1.33 6.22
C ALA A 44 -14.38 1.66 7.44
N ALA A 45 -15.52 2.30 7.23
CA ALA A 45 -16.50 2.58 8.29
C ALA A 45 -17.14 1.29 8.84
N GLU A 46 -17.52 0.35 7.97
CA GLU A 46 -18.04 -0.97 8.34
C GLU A 46 -17.03 -1.77 9.20
N ALA A 47 -15.73 -1.67 8.88
CA ALA A 47 -14.65 -2.24 9.68
C ALA A 47 -14.41 -1.55 11.04
N GLY A 48 -15.13 -0.47 11.33
CA GLY A 48 -14.97 0.34 12.53
C GLY A 48 -13.68 1.16 12.54
N LEU A 49 -13.14 1.52 11.37
CA LEU A 49 -11.97 2.40 11.29
C LEU A 49 -12.38 3.86 11.53
N PRO A 50 -11.50 4.68 12.15
CA PRO A 50 -11.72 6.11 12.22
C PRO A 50 -11.90 6.73 10.82
N LEU A 51 -12.74 7.76 10.70
CA LEU A 51 -13.04 8.42 9.43
C LEU A 51 -11.77 8.81 8.64
N ALA A 52 -10.78 9.36 9.33
CA ALA A 52 -9.52 9.78 8.71
C ALA A 52 -8.75 8.62 8.05
N TRP A 53 -8.90 7.39 8.55
CA TRP A 53 -8.33 6.20 7.90
C TRP A 53 -9.13 5.79 6.65
N GLY A 54 -10.45 5.93 6.67
CA GLY A 54 -11.26 5.78 5.45
C GLY A 54 -10.86 6.78 4.36
N ASP A 55 -10.61 8.03 4.74
CA ASP A 55 -10.13 9.08 3.83
C ASP A 55 -8.74 8.80 3.27
N PHE A 56 -7.81 8.31 4.11
CA PHE A 56 -6.49 7.89 3.65
C PHE A 56 -6.57 6.75 2.64
N LEU A 57 -7.36 5.71 2.94
CA LEU A 57 -7.53 4.57 2.04
C LEU A 57 -8.19 4.99 0.72
N ALA A 58 -9.16 5.91 0.76
CA ALA A 58 -9.75 6.50 -0.45
C ALA A 58 -8.72 7.24 -1.31
N LEU A 59 -7.87 8.07 -0.68
CA LEU A 59 -6.78 8.77 -1.37
C LEU A 59 -5.79 7.79 -2.03
N VAL A 60 -5.43 6.72 -1.33
CA VAL A 60 -4.57 5.66 -1.88
C VAL A 60 -5.26 4.99 -3.06
N ALA A 61 -6.52 4.55 -2.90
CA ALA A 61 -7.26 3.85 -3.93
C ALA A 61 -7.42 4.70 -5.20
N TRP A 62 -7.66 6.00 -5.05
CA TRP A 62 -7.72 6.91 -6.19
C TRP A 62 -6.40 7.02 -6.96
N ASN A 63 -5.26 7.03 -6.26
CA ASN A 63 -3.97 7.07 -6.93
C ASN A 63 -3.64 5.77 -7.64
N GLU A 64 -3.87 4.63 -6.99
CA GLU A 64 -3.39 3.32 -7.48
C GLU A 64 -4.34 2.69 -8.51
N SER A 65 -5.65 2.90 -8.39
CA SER A 65 -6.64 2.19 -9.22
C SER A 65 -7.77 3.07 -9.73
N LYS A 66 -7.77 4.37 -9.40
CA LYS A 66 -8.92 5.27 -9.63
C LYS A 66 -10.22 4.73 -9.02
N GLY A 67 -10.12 3.99 -7.92
CA GLY A 67 -11.27 3.36 -7.25
C GLY A 67 -11.74 2.04 -7.87
N ASN A 68 -11.05 1.49 -8.87
CA ASN A 68 -11.40 0.20 -9.47
C ASN A 68 -10.85 -0.98 -8.63
N PRO A 69 -11.68 -1.81 -7.98
CA PRO A 69 -11.21 -2.94 -7.19
C PRO A 69 -10.63 -4.08 -8.03
N GLN A 70 -10.86 -4.07 -9.35
CA GLN A 70 -10.35 -5.06 -10.30
C GLN A 70 -9.17 -4.50 -11.13
N ALA A 71 -8.62 -3.33 -10.76
CA ALA A 71 -7.44 -2.80 -11.43
C ALA A 71 -6.27 -3.78 -11.29
N ARG A 72 -5.58 -4.03 -12.40
CA ARG A 72 -4.44 -4.93 -12.50
C ARG A 72 -3.32 -4.22 -13.23
N ASN A 73 -2.11 -4.39 -12.74
CA ASN A 73 -0.90 -3.95 -13.40
C ASN A 73 0.05 -5.15 -13.50
N ASP A 74 0.11 -5.73 -14.69
CA ASP A 74 0.90 -6.90 -15.02
C ASP A 74 2.01 -6.60 -16.04
N ASP A 75 2.41 -5.33 -16.14
CA ASP A 75 3.62 -4.93 -16.85
C ASP A 75 4.84 -5.70 -16.30
N ASP A 76 5.81 -6.01 -17.16
CA ASP A 76 6.95 -6.89 -16.83
C ASP A 76 7.68 -6.47 -15.54
N SER A 77 7.86 -5.17 -15.30
CA SER A 77 8.51 -4.66 -14.09
C SER A 77 7.69 -4.91 -12.81
N GLU A 78 6.37 -4.92 -12.91
CA GLU A 78 5.48 -5.21 -11.77
C GLU A 78 5.42 -6.71 -11.50
N ALA A 79 5.38 -7.52 -12.57
CA ALA A 79 5.50 -8.98 -12.46
C ALA A 79 6.83 -9.39 -11.82
N GLU A 80 7.95 -8.75 -12.19
CA GLU A 80 9.26 -8.95 -11.57
C GLU A 80 9.24 -8.55 -10.08
N ALA A 81 8.71 -7.38 -9.75
CA ALA A 81 8.57 -6.95 -8.36
C ALA A 81 7.69 -7.92 -7.53
N ALA A 82 6.64 -8.48 -8.13
CA ALA A 82 5.79 -9.49 -7.51
C ALA A 82 6.54 -10.82 -7.30
N ALA A 83 7.38 -11.24 -8.26
CA ALA A 83 8.24 -12.41 -8.15
C ALA A 83 9.25 -12.25 -7.00
N GLU A 84 9.91 -11.11 -6.89
CA GLU A 84 10.81 -10.83 -5.77
C GLU A 84 10.06 -10.81 -4.43
N ALA A 85 8.85 -10.24 -4.39
CA ALA A 85 8.01 -10.23 -3.20
C ALA A 85 7.62 -11.63 -2.77
N TYR A 86 7.28 -12.50 -3.72
CA TYR A 86 7.02 -13.91 -3.43
C TYR A 86 8.27 -14.61 -2.93
N ALA A 87 9.43 -14.44 -3.59
CA ALA A 87 10.69 -15.06 -3.18
C ALA A 87 11.05 -14.74 -1.71
N ARG A 88 10.89 -13.47 -1.28
CA ARG A 88 11.12 -13.05 0.10
C ARG A 88 10.17 -13.68 1.13
N ASN A 89 8.97 -14.08 0.70
CA ASN A 89 7.93 -14.62 1.57
C ASN A 89 7.65 -16.11 1.31
N ARG A 90 8.44 -16.80 0.47
CA ARG A 90 8.16 -18.15 -0.02
C ARG A 90 7.92 -19.15 1.12
N GLU A 91 8.78 -19.12 2.13
CA GLU A 91 8.65 -19.99 3.31
C GLU A 91 7.31 -19.76 4.06
N ARG A 92 6.89 -18.49 4.17
CA ARG A 92 5.60 -18.13 4.79
C ARG A 92 4.41 -18.74 4.07
N PHE A 93 4.51 -18.99 2.76
CA PHE A 93 3.42 -19.55 1.96
C PHE A 93 3.54 -21.06 1.72
N ALA A 94 4.56 -21.70 2.32
CA ALA A 94 4.70 -23.15 2.25
C ALA A 94 3.45 -23.85 2.80
N GLY A 95 2.96 -24.83 2.03
CA GLY A 95 1.78 -25.63 2.36
C GLY A 95 0.43 -24.98 2.02
N CYS A 96 0.38 -23.76 1.45
CA CYS A 96 -0.89 -23.11 1.11
C CYS A 96 -1.55 -23.62 -0.20
N GLY A 97 -0.85 -24.45 -1.00
CA GLY A 97 -1.41 -25.08 -2.20
C GLY A 97 -1.57 -24.17 -3.43
N HIS A 98 -1.23 -22.89 -3.34
CA HIS A 98 -1.27 -21.95 -4.47
C HIS A 98 0.02 -22.02 -5.31
N PRO A 99 -0.06 -22.04 -6.64
CA PRO A 99 1.13 -22.03 -7.49
C PRO A 99 1.85 -20.67 -7.43
N GLU A 100 3.15 -20.65 -7.73
CA GLU A 100 3.95 -19.41 -7.76
C GLU A 100 3.34 -18.33 -8.67
N SER A 101 2.85 -18.73 -9.85
CA SER A 101 2.20 -17.81 -10.80
C SER A 101 0.97 -17.08 -10.23
N ALA A 102 0.34 -17.60 -9.18
CA ALA A 102 -0.75 -16.89 -8.50
C ALA A 102 -0.25 -15.67 -7.71
N TYR A 103 1.02 -15.66 -7.26
CA TYR A 103 1.60 -14.57 -6.49
C TYR A 103 2.34 -13.53 -7.35
N THR A 104 2.75 -13.91 -8.56
CA THR A 104 3.72 -13.15 -9.38
C THR A 104 3.08 -12.45 -10.58
N PHE A 105 1.76 -12.23 -10.58
CA PHE A 105 1.07 -11.60 -11.70
C PHE A 105 1.25 -10.07 -11.78
N GLY A 106 1.99 -9.46 -10.86
CA GLY A 106 2.10 -8.02 -10.71
C GLY A 106 1.35 -7.49 -9.50
N SER A 107 0.83 -6.27 -9.59
CA SER A 107 0.06 -5.62 -8.54
C SER A 107 -1.42 -5.46 -8.94
N GLY A 108 -2.29 -5.25 -7.94
CA GLY A 108 -3.69 -5.05 -8.25
C GLY A 108 -4.57 -4.67 -7.06
N GLY A 109 -5.87 -4.63 -7.35
CA GLY A 109 -6.88 -4.21 -6.42
C GLY A 109 -6.94 -2.69 -6.26
N TRP A 110 -7.76 -2.24 -5.30
CA TRP A 110 -7.85 -0.81 -5.01
C TRP A 110 -6.50 -0.17 -4.72
N PHE A 111 -5.62 -0.90 -4.06
CA PHE A 111 -4.43 -0.37 -3.43
C PHE A 111 -3.13 -0.68 -4.17
N GLY A 112 -3.21 -1.25 -5.38
CA GLY A 112 -2.03 -1.59 -6.19
C GLY A 112 -1.05 -2.49 -5.44
N MET A 113 -1.56 -3.50 -4.74
CA MET A 113 -0.72 -4.34 -3.88
C MET A 113 -0.14 -5.54 -4.62
N LEU A 114 1.12 -5.83 -4.35
CA LEU A 114 1.74 -7.12 -4.70
C LEU A 114 1.16 -8.22 -3.78
N PRO A 115 0.62 -9.32 -4.31
CA PRO A 115 -0.10 -10.33 -3.54
C PRO A 115 0.67 -10.88 -2.33
N ALA A 116 1.94 -11.24 -2.55
CA ALA A 116 2.79 -11.78 -1.49
C ALA A 116 3.01 -10.79 -0.34
N ASN A 117 3.31 -9.52 -0.65
CA ASN A 117 3.50 -8.49 0.37
C ASN A 117 2.19 -8.21 1.12
N ALA A 118 1.05 -8.18 0.41
CA ALA A 118 -0.27 -7.93 0.97
C ALA A 118 -0.69 -9.03 1.96
N LEU A 119 -0.56 -10.30 1.56
CA LEU A 119 -0.86 -11.45 2.40
C LEU A 119 0.06 -11.52 3.63
N ALA A 120 1.32 -11.09 3.51
CA ALA A 120 2.21 -11.01 4.67
C ALA A 120 1.70 -10.01 5.74
N GLN A 121 0.81 -9.07 5.40
CA GLN A 121 0.24 -8.12 6.35
C GLN A 121 -0.98 -8.63 7.11
N ILE A 122 -1.66 -9.68 6.64
CA ILE A 122 -2.96 -10.10 7.19
C ILE A 122 -2.85 -11.06 8.39
N GLY A 123 -1.63 -11.50 8.72
CA GLY A 123 -1.33 -12.43 9.81
C GLY A 123 -1.38 -13.90 9.40
N ASP A 124 -0.82 -14.79 10.24
CA ASP A 124 -0.60 -16.19 9.87
C ASP A 124 -1.88 -17.01 9.72
N ALA A 125 -2.94 -16.67 10.46
CA ALA A 125 -4.24 -17.32 10.36
C ALA A 125 -4.88 -17.16 8.96
N HIS A 126 -4.44 -16.18 8.18
CA HIS A 126 -4.98 -15.86 6.86
C HIS A 126 -3.91 -15.95 5.75
N ARG A 127 -2.72 -16.48 6.05
CA ARG A 127 -1.60 -16.55 5.10
C ARG A 127 -1.88 -17.36 3.83
N CYS A 128 -2.86 -18.27 3.88
CA CYS A 128 -3.25 -19.12 2.76
C CYS A 128 -4.50 -18.65 2.01
N LEU A 129 -4.97 -17.41 2.24
CA LEU A 129 -5.96 -16.82 1.34
C LEU A 129 -5.43 -16.83 -0.10
N PRO A 130 -6.29 -16.99 -1.12
CA PRO A 130 -5.87 -16.92 -2.51
C PRO A 130 -5.12 -15.61 -2.78
N PRO A 131 -4.00 -15.61 -3.53
CA PRO A 131 -3.28 -14.38 -3.88
C PRO A 131 -4.14 -13.35 -4.61
N SER A 132 -5.14 -13.82 -5.37
CA SER A 132 -6.16 -12.97 -6.01
C SER A 132 -7.07 -12.22 -5.01
N SER A 133 -6.97 -12.47 -3.70
CA SER A 133 -7.75 -11.75 -2.70
C SER A 133 -7.39 -10.26 -2.61
N VAL A 134 -6.29 -9.80 -3.23
CA VAL A 134 -6.03 -8.37 -3.43
C VAL A 134 -7.13 -7.67 -4.24
N PHE A 135 -7.88 -8.41 -5.06
CA PHE A 135 -9.04 -7.92 -5.82
C PHE A 135 -10.37 -8.03 -5.07
N GLU A 136 -10.39 -8.67 -3.88
CA GLU A 136 -11.58 -8.77 -3.07
C GLU A 136 -11.65 -7.56 -2.12
N PRO A 137 -12.63 -6.65 -2.27
CA PRO A 137 -12.72 -5.41 -1.51
C PRO A 137 -12.50 -5.52 0.00
N ARG A 138 -13.11 -6.50 0.67
CA ARG A 138 -13.07 -6.63 2.13
C ARG A 138 -11.68 -7.09 2.60
N VAL A 139 -11.08 -8.06 1.93
CA VAL A 139 -9.72 -8.53 2.20
C VAL A 139 -8.69 -7.45 1.84
N ALA A 140 -8.89 -6.70 0.76
CA ALA A 140 -8.01 -5.60 0.37
C ALA A 140 -7.94 -4.51 1.45
N ILE A 141 -9.07 -4.15 2.09
CA ILE A 141 -9.11 -3.20 3.22
C ILE A 141 -8.26 -3.72 4.39
N ALA A 142 -8.40 -4.99 4.75
CA ALA A 142 -7.61 -5.60 5.81
C ALA A 142 -6.11 -5.59 5.51
N MET A 143 -5.72 -5.98 4.29
CA MET A 143 -4.32 -5.92 3.82
C MET A 143 -3.77 -4.50 3.87
N ALA A 144 -4.56 -3.51 3.44
CA ALA A 144 -4.22 -2.10 3.47
C ALA A 144 -3.96 -1.56 4.87
N VAL A 145 -4.81 -1.93 5.84
CA VAL A 145 -4.60 -1.59 7.25
C VAL A 145 -3.31 -2.20 7.79
N GLY A 146 -3.06 -3.48 7.51
CA GLY A 146 -1.84 -4.14 7.94
C GLY A 146 -0.58 -3.48 7.36
N PHE A 147 -0.62 -3.14 6.07
CA PHE A 147 0.47 -2.44 5.39
C PHE A 147 0.71 -1.04 5.96
N ALA A 148 -0.34 -0.24 6.15
CA ALA A 148 -0.24 1.08 6.77
C ALA A 148 0.42 1.02 8.15
N ARG A 149 -0.04 0.08 9.00
CA ARG A 149 0.57 -0.18 10.31
C ARG A 149 2.05 -0.57 10.19
N GLY A 150 2.39 -1.35 9.17
CA GLY A 150 3.76 -1.71 8.83
C GLY A 150 4.63 -0.47 8.61
N LEU A 151 4.20 0.42 7.73
CA LEU A 151 4.91 1.66 7.40
C LEU A 151 5.04 2.59 8.61
N MET A 152 4.00 2.69 9.44
CA MET A 152 4.01 3.56 10.63
C MET A 152 5.07 3.16 11.68
N ARG A 153 5.56 1.91 11.66
CA ARG A 153 6.63 1.46 12.58
C ARG A 153 8.02 1.92 12.16
N TRP A 154 8.19 2.39 10.93
CA TRP A 154 9.51 2.75 10.42
C TRP A 154 9.95 4.10 10.98
N SER A 155 11.24 4.22 11.35
CA SER A 155 11.83 5.50 11.81
C SER A 155 11.70 6.63 10.78
N ARG A 156 11.58 6.27 9.50
CA ARG A 156 11.31 7.17 8.38
C ARG A 156 9.92 7.81 8.45
N TYR A 157 8.90 7.04 8.85
CA TYR A 157 7.58 7.58 9.13
C TYR A 157 7.60 8.45 10.39
N GLN A 158 8.19 7.94 11.47
CA GLN A 158 8.24 8.63 12.77
C GLN A 158 8.89 10.01 12.71
N ARG A 159 9.85 10.23 11.79
CA ARG A 159 10.47 11.54 11.55
C ARG A 159 9.50 12.61 11.01
N ILE A 160 8.53 12.21 10.19
CA ILE A 160 7.53 13.10 9.59
C ILE A 160 6.19 12.36 9.60
N PRO A 161 5.47 12.29 10.75
CA PRO A 161 4.29 11.45 10.90
C PRO A 161 3.05 12.14 10.30
N THR A 162 3.08 12.43 9.00
CA THR A 162 1.99 13.07 8.26
C THR A 162 1.35 12.11 7.26
N TRP A 163 0.12 12.42 6.85
CA TRP A 163 -0.56 11.70 5.78
C TRP A 163 0.23 11.75 4.45
N LEU A 164 0.85 12.88 4.14
CA LEU A 164 1.73 13.02 2.97
C LEU A 164 2.86 11.99 2.99
N ASN A 165 3.56 11.86 4.13
CA ASN A 165 4.68 10.94 4.26
C ASN A 165 4.22 9.47 4.21
N LEU A 166 3.12 9.14 4.89
CA LEU A 166 2.54 7.80 4.81
C LEU A 166 2.13 7.46 3.37
N ARG A 167 1.54 8.42 2.64
CA ARG A 167 1.18 8.25 1.23
C ARG A 167 2.40 8.04 0.34
N ALA A 168 3.47 8.80 0.54
CA ALA A 168 4.73 8.61 -0.18
C ALA A 168 5.30 7.21 0.05
N MET A 169 5.30 6.77 1.32
CA MET A 169 5.80 5.46 1.72
C MET A 169 4.96 4.29 1.18
N TRP A 170 3.68 4.52 0.86
CA TRP A 170 2.82 3.50 0.26
C TRP A 170 3.40 2.93 -1.03
N GLY A 171 3.82 3.82 -1.94
CA GLY A 171 4.43 3.43 -3.21
C GLY A 171 5.92 3.12 -3.08
N TRP A 172 6.62 3.81 -2.18
CA TRP A 172 8.07 3.61 -2.01
C TRP A 172 8.50 3.76 -0.54
N PRO A 173 8.49 2.68 0.25
CA PRO A 173 8.74 2.74 1.70
C PRO A 173 10.06 3.40 2.10
N THR A 174 11.11 3.26 1.28
CA THR A 174 12.44 3.83 1.56
C THR A 174 12.51 5.35 1.38
N LYS A 175 11.53 5.97 0.70
CA LYS A 175 11.41 7.43 0.53
C LYS A 175 10.74 8.13 1.71
N GLY A 176 10.28 7.39 2.71
CA GLY A 176 9.77 8.01 3.93
C GLY A 176 10.79 8.95 4.57
N GLY A 177 10.34 10.14 4.98
CA GLY A 177 11.17 11.14 5.64
C GLY A 177 12.12 11.91 4.70
N ASP A 178 12.12 11.63 3.39
CA ASP A 178 12.89 12.37 2.38
C ASP A 178 12.13 13.65 1.99
N GLN A 179 12.51 14.79 2.56
CA GLN A 179 11.83 16.06 2.32
C GLN A 179 11.84 16.50 0.85
N ALA A 180 12.91 16.23 0.11
CA ALA A 180 13.00 16.58 -1.31
C ALA A 180 12.03 15.74 -2.15
N TYR A 181 11.92 14.45 -1.84
CA TYR A 181 10.91 13.58 -2.45
C TYR A 181 9.49 14.03 -2.11
N LEU A 182 9.22 14.35 -0.83
CA LEU A 182 7.89 14.81 -0.40
C LEU A 182 7.49 16.12 -1.09
N ALA A 183 8.41 17.09 -1.22
CA ALA A 183 8.17 18.33 -1.95
C ALA A 183 7.84 18.06 -3.43
N LYS A 184 8.57 17.14 -4.08
CA LYS A 184 8.30 16.72 -5.46
C LYS A 184 6.95 16.02 -5.62
N ALA A 185 6.57 15.16 -4.67
CA ALA A 185 5.33 14.37 -4.74
C ALA A 185 4.07 15.17 -4.36
N ARG A 186 4.22 16.23 -3.56
CA ARG A 186 3.11 17.03 -3.02
C ARG A 186 2.10 17.51 -4.07
N PRO A 187 2.48 18.13 -5.20
CA PRO A 187 1.48 18.62 -6.16
C PRO A 187 0.55 17.52 -6.70
N LYS A 188 1.09 16.32 -6.92
CA LYS A 188 0.30 15.16 -7.34
C LYS A 188 -0.68 14.72 -6.24
N PHE A 189 -0.21 14.64 -5.00
CA PHE A 189 -1.05 14.20 -3.88
C PHE A 189 -2.09 15.24 -3.48
N GLU A 190 -1.81 16.54 -3.62
CA GLU A 190 -2.80 17.60 -3.46
C GLU A 190 -3.91 17.51 -4.51
N GLN A 191 -3.56 17.18 -5.76
CA GLN A 191 -4.57 16.93 -6.77
C GLN A 191 -5.44 15.73 -6.40
N HIS A 192 -4.82 14.62 -5.99
CA HIS A 192 -5.57 13.44 -5.56
C HIS A 192 -6.46 13.71 -4.34
N ALA A 193 -6.00 14.53 -3.39
CA ALA A 193 -6.81 14.96 -2.25
C ALA A 193 -8.06 15.70 -2.73
N ARG A 194 -7.91 16.67 -3.64
CA ARG A 194 -9.05 17.37 -4.26
C ARG A 194 -10.00 16.41 -4.97
N ASP A 195 -9.47 15.48 -5.76
CA ASP A 195 -10.28 14.52 -6.53
C ASP A 195 -11.17 13.64 -5.64
N VAL A 196 -10.71 13.32 -4.42
CA VAL A 196 -11.47 12.51 -3.45
C VAL A 196 -12.21 13.34 -2.40
N GLY A 197 -12.26 14.66 -2.55
CA GLY A 197 -13.01 15.58 -1.68
C GLY A 197 -12.31 15.95 -0.36
N LEU A 198 -10.99 15.86 -0.28
CA LEU A 198 -10.21 16.27 0.89
C LEU A 198 -9.57 17.65 0.68
N PRO A 199 -9.51 18.51 1.73
CA PRO A 199 -8.75 19.75 1.65
C PRO A 199 -7.26 19.44 1.56
N VAL A 200 -6.49 20.24 0.81
CA VAL A 200 -5.04 20.01 0.63
C VAL A 200 -4.27 19.99 1.95
N SER A 201 -4.67 20.82 2.91
CA SER A 201 -4.09 20.89 4.26
C SER A 201 -4.27 19.59 5.06
N TRP A 202 -5.20 18.72 4.66
CA TRP A 202 -5.38 17.40 5.26
C TRP A 202 -4.08 16.58 5.17
N LEU A 203 -3.32 16.71 4.08
CA LEU A 203 -2.07 15.96 3.88
C LEU A 203 -1.00 16.25 4.94
N ASP A 204 -1.06 17.42 5.57
CA ASP A 204 -0.10 17.84 6.60
C ASP A 204 -0.50 17.35 8.00
N GLY A 205 -1.71 16.83 8.17
CA GLY A 205 -2.20 16.28 9.43
C GLY A 205 -1.49 15.00 9.85
N THR A 206 -1.47 14.76 11.17
CA THR A 206 -0.94 13.52 11.75
C THR A 206 -2.02 12.45 11.78
N PRO A 207 -1.73 11.23 11.27
CA PRO A 207 -2.66 10.10 11.38
C PRO A 207 -3.00 9.78 12.84
N PRO A 208 -4.29 9.56 13.19
CA PRO A 208 -4.62 9.01 14.49
C PRO A 208 -4.10 7.57 14.60
N PRO A 209 -3.86 7.05 15.80
CA PRO A 209 -3.40 5.68 15.99
C PRO A 209 -4.27 4.66 15.26
N LEU A 210 -3.64 3.72 14.55
CA LEU A 210 -4.31 2.61 13.88
C LEU A 210 -4.23 1.35 14.75
N LEU A 211 -5.17 1.21 15.68
CA LEU A 211 -5.13 0.17 16.72
C LEU A 211 -5.62 -1.20 16.25
N SER A 212 -6.50 -1.26 15.25
CA SER A 212 -7.02 -2.50 14.69
C SER A 212 -5.97 -3.23 13.85
N THR A 213 -5.75 -4.53 14.07
CA THR A 213 -4.91 -5.35 13.20
C THR A 213 -5.63 -5.70 11.88
N ALA A 214 -4.88 -6.14 10.88
CA ALA A 214 -5.48 -6.61 9.62
C ALA A 214 -6.44 -7.78 9.85
N SER A 215 -6.09 -8.75 10.71
CA SER A 215 -6.96 -9.89 11.02
C SER A 215 -8.25 -9.46 11.73
N GLU A 216 -8.17 -8.50 12.67
CA GLU A 216 -9.35 -7.94 13.35
C GLU A 216 -10.27 -7.20 12.37
N VAL A 217 -9.69 -6.42 11.44
CA VAL A 217 -10.45 -5.73 10.39
C VAL A 217 -11.15 -6.74 9.49
N LEU A 218 -10.45 -7.79 9.05
CA LEU A 218 -11.06 -8.83 8.22
C LEU A 218 -12.18 -9.57 8.96
N ALA A 219 -12.01 -9.86 10.25
CA ALA A 219 -13.04 -10.51 11.05
C ALA A 219 -14.32 -9.68 11.14
N ARG A 220 -14.21 -8.36 11.37
CA ARG A 220 -15.35 -7.45 11.39
C ARG A 220 -16.05 -7.37 10.03
N LEU A 221 -15.30 -7.36 8.94
CA LEU A 221 -15.83 -7.34 7.58
C LEU A 221 -16.41 -8.69 7.12
N ARG A 222 -16.39 -9.74 7.94
CA ARG A 222 -16.98 -11.05 7.64
C ARG A 222 -18.16 -11.41 8.54
N ALA A 223 -18.37 -10.65 9.61
CA ALA A 223 -19.48 -10.81 10.53
C ALA A 223 -20.76 -10.21 9.94
#